data_AF-A0A3M0Y1T1-F1
#
_entry.id   AF-A0A3M0Y1T1-F1
#
_cell.length_a   1.000
_cell.length_b   1.000
_cell.length_c   1.000
_cell.angle_alpha   90.00
_cell.angle_beta   90.00
_cell.angle_gamma   90.00
#
_symmetry.space_group_name_H-M   'P 1'
#
loop_
_entity.id
_entity.type
_entity.pdbx_description
1 polymer ?
#
loop_
_entity_poly.entity_id
_entity_poly.type
_entity_poly.pdbx_seq_one_letter_code
_entity_poly.pdbx_strand_id
1 'polypeptide(L)' 'MPAAPIQYQRTREMTIDELLLENRVVFLVGEINQASAARVVMQMLYLENQRRGLDINFYINSP' A
#
# COMPACT_ATOMS: atom_id res chain seq x y z
N MET A 1 0.03 22.29 40.47
CA MET A 1 0.75 21.97 39.21
C MET A 1 -0.28 21.43 38.23
N PRO A 2 -0.46 21.98 37.02
CA PRO A 2 -1.40 21.44 36.05
C PRO A 2 -0.85 20.14 35.44
N ALA A 3 -1.69 19.11 35.34
CA ALA A 3 -1.35 17.83 34.73
C ALA A 3 -1.14 18.00 33.22
N ALA A 4 -0.08 17.41 32.68
CA ALA A 4 0.22 17.44 31.25
C ALA A 4 -0.90 16.72 30.47
N PRO A 5 -1.36 17.26 29.33
CA PRO A 5 -2.36 16.60 28.51
C PRO A 5 -1.78 15.31 27.93
N ILE A 6 -2.42 14.18 28.24
CA ILE A 6 -2.10 12.89 27.60
C ILE A 6 -2.49 13.02 26.13
N GLN A 7 -1.48 13.20 25.26
CA GLN A 7 -1.68 13.07 23.82
C GLN A 7 -1.93 11.60 23.52
N TYR A 8 -3.19 11.25 23.31
CA TYR A 8 -3.55 9.95 22.74
C TYR A 8 -3.00 9.90 21.31
N GLN A 9 -1.85 9.26 21.15
CA GLN A 9 -1.32 8.92 19.84
C GLN A 9 -2.28 7.90 19.24
N ARG A 10 -3.16 8.34 18.35
CA ARG A 10 -4.13 7.48 17.67
C ARG A 10 -3.34 6.63 16.66
N THR A 11 -2.90 5.44 17.08
CA THR A 11 -2.26 4.47 16.18
C THR A 11 -3.28 4.05 15.13
N ARG A 12 -2.98 4.29 13.84
CA ARG A 12 -3.78 3.73 12.75
C ARG A 12 -3.44 2.26 12.64
N GLU A 13 -4.43 1.39 12.82
CA GLU A 13 -4.30 -0.01 12.45
C GLU A 13 -4.16 -0.09 10.92
N MET A 14 -3.14 -0.80 10.47
CA MET A 14 -2.87 -1.04 9.06
C MET A 14 -2.72 -2.53 8.85
N THR A 15 -3.30 -3.01 7.76
CA THR A 15 -3.07 -4.36 7.25
C THR A 15 -1.66 -4.47 6.69
N ILE A 16 -1.15 -5.69 6.58
CA ILE A 16 0.16 -5.96 5.96
C ILE A 16 0.18 -5.48 4.50
N ASP A 17 -0.94 -5.62 3.78
CA ASP A 17 -1.06 -5.15 2.41
C ASP A 17 -0.92 -3.62 2.30
N GLU A 18 -1.53 -2.88 3.23
CA GLU A 18 -1.39 -1.41 3.30
C GLU A 18 0.06 -1.02 3.63
N LEU A 19 0.69 -1.70 4.60
CA LEU A 19 2.09 -1.47 4.97
C LEU A 19 3.03 -1.71 3.78
N LEU A 20 2.84 -2.81 3.05
CA LEU A 20 3.66 -3.16 1.89
C LEU A 20 3.43 -2.19 0.72
N LEU A 21 2.19 -1.76 0.50
CA LEU A 21 1.86 -0.76 -0.50
C LEU A 21 2.53 0.59 -0.18
N GLU A 22 2.55 1.03 1.09
CA GLU A 22 3.28 2.24 1.49
C GLU A 22 4.80 2.12 1.23
N ASN A 23 5.35 0.91 1.31
CA ASN A 23 6.73 0.59 0.94
C ASN A 23 6.92 0.36 -0.58
N ARG A 24 5.94 0.76 -1.41
CA ARG A 24 5.93 0.64 -2.87
C ARG A 24 6.05 -0.81 -3.37
N VAL A 25 5.44 -1.74 -2.65
CA VAL A 25 5.38 -3.15 -3.02
C VAL A 25 3.97 -3.49 -3.50
N VAL A 26 3.87 -4.04 -4.71
CA VAL A 26 2.62 -4.51 -5.31
C VAL A 26 2.72 -6.00 -5.58
N PHE A 27 1.64 -6.73 -5.33
CA PHE A 27 1.57 -8.17 -5.58
C PHE A 27 0.51 -8.48 -6.63
N LEU A 28 0.82 -9.39 -7.55
CA LEU A 28 -0.13 -10.08 -8.41
C LEU A 28 -0.02 -11.58 -8.14
N VAL A 29 -1.01 -12.14 -7.44
CA VAL A 29 -1.04 -13.55 -7.06
C VAL A 29 -2.31 -14.18 -7.59
N GLY A 30 -2.19 -15.38 -8.18
CA GLY A 30 -3.30 -16.10 -8.79
C GLY A 30 -3.59 -15.67 -10.22
N GLU A 31 -4.73 -16.13 -10.75
CA GLU A 31 -5.14 -15.90 -12.14
C GLU A 31 -5.37 -14.42 -12.45
N ILE A 32 -4.96 -13.99 -13.64
CA ILE A 32 -5.19 -12.63 -14.13
C ILE A 32 -6.59 -12.55 -14.70
N ASN A 33 -7.46 -11.86 -13.96
CA ASN A 33 -8.79 -11.46 -14.40
C ASN A 33 -8.99 -9.94 -14.29
N GLN A 34 -10.12 -9.45 -14.77
CA GLN A 34 -10.45 -8.02 -14.78
C GLN A 34 -10.30 -7.36 -13.40
N ALA A 35 -10.71 -8.03 -12.32
CA ALA A 35 -10.62 -7.48 -10.97
C ALA A 35 -9.16 -7.38 -10.50
N SER A 36 -8.37 -8.44 -10.69
CA SER A 36 -6.95 -8.45 -10.34
C SER A 36 -6.15 -7.40 -11.11
N ALA A 37 -6.43 -7.25 -12.41
CA ALA A 37 -5.79 -6.27 -13.28
C ALA A 37 -6.15 -4.84 -12.86
N ALA A 38 -7.43 -4.56 -12.64
CA ALA A 38 -7.88 -3.25 -12.18
C ALA A 38 -7.25 -2.88 -10.83
N ARG A 39 -7.15 -3.84 -9.90
CA ARG A 39 -6.50 -3.65 -8.59
C ARG A 39 -5.04 -3.25 -8.73
N VAL A 40 -4.27 -3.97 -9.54
CA VAL A 40 -2.84 -3.67 -9.77
C VAL A 40 -2.66 -2.31 -10.43
N VAL A 41 -3.47 -1.98 -11.45
CA VAL A 41 -3.42 -0.68 -12.13
C VAL A 41 -3.70 0.47 -11.17
N MET A 42 -4.73 0.35 -10.33
CA MET A 42 -5.04 1.37 -9.32
C MET A 42 -3.89 1.57 -8.32
N GLN A 43 -3.27 0.48 -7.84
CA GLN A 43 -2.12 0.56 -6.94
C GLN A 43 -0.91 1.24 -7.58
N MET A 44 -0.58 0.89 -8.82
CA MET A 44 0.55 1.51 -9.54
C MET A 44 0.32 3.01 -9.76
N LEU A 45 -0.87 3.41 -10.18
CA LEU A 45 -1.22 4.82 -10.35
C LEU A 45 -1.17 5.59 -9.03
N TYR A 46 -1.61 4.97 -7.93
CA TYR A 46 -1.51 5.54 -6.60
C TYR A 46 -0.05 5.81 -6.20
N LEU A 47 0.85 4.83 -6.37
CA LEU A 47 2.26 4.96 -6.02
C LEU A 47 3.01 5.97 -6.89
N GLU A 48 2.70 6.01 -8.18
CA GLU A 48 3.26 6.99 -9.11
C GLU A 48 2.81 8.41 -8.73
N ASN A 49 1.54 8.60 -8.37
CA ASN A 49 1.06 9.91 -7.95
C ASN A 49 1.65 10.37 -6.61
N GLN A 50 1.92 9.45 -5.67
CA GLN A 50 2.57 9.80 -4.41
C GLN A 50 4.01 10.26 -4.60
N ARG A 51 4.81 9.53 -5.39
CA ARG A 51 6.18 9.92 -5.74
C ARG A 51 6.51 9.39 -7.13
N ARG A 52 6.52 10.31 -8.10
CA ARG A 52 6.85 10.02 -9.50
C ARG A 52 8.32 9.66 -9.66
N GLY A 53 8.61 8.71 -10.55
CA GLY A 53 9.98 8.33 -10.91
C GLY A 53 10.75 7.55 -9.85
N LEU A 54 10.11 7.13 -8.76
CA LEU A 54 10.67 6.13 -7.86
C LEU A 54 10.22 4.74 -8.28
N ASP A 55 11.08 3.74 -8.06
CA ASP A 55 10.78 2.37 -8.46
C ASP A 55 9.60 1.77 -7.68
N ILE A 56 8.88 0.85 -8.33
CA ILE A 56 7.80 0.06 -7.74
C ILE A 56 8.24 -1.41 -7.79
N ASN A 57 8.27 -2.06 -6.64
CA ASN A 57 8.60 -3.49 -6.55
C ASN A 57 7.35 -4.30 -6.86
N PHE A 58 7.33 -4.95 -8.02
CA PHE A 58 6.19 -5.75 -8.45
C PHE A 58 6.49 -7.25 -8.38
N TYR A 59 5.86 -7.95 -7.44
CA TYR A 59 6.01 -9.39 -7.25
C TYR A 59 4.84 -10.13 -7.91
N ILE A 60 5.18 -11.11 -8.76
CA ILE A 60 4.22 -11.85 -9.56
C ILE A 60 4.32 -13.33 -9.19
N ASN A 61 3.18 -13.92 -8.85
CA ASN A 61 2.98 -15.36 -8.68
C ASN A 61 1.65 -15.75 -9.32
N SER A 62 1.65 -15.77 -10.65
CA SER A 62 0.48 -16.02 -11.48
C SER A 62 0.74 -17.25 -12.37
N PRO A 63 -0.22 -18.18 -12.51
CA PRO A 63 -0.09 -19.35 -13.38
C PRO A 63 -0.12 -19.01 -14.87
#